data_AF-A0A9P6LJ04-F1
#
_entry.id   AF-A0A9P6LJ04-F1
#
_cell.length_a   1.000
_cell.length_b   1.000
_cell.length_c   1.000
_cell.angle_alpha   90.00
_cell.angle_beta   90.00
_cell.angle_gamma   90.00
#
_symmetry.space_group_name_H-M   'P 1'
#
loop_
_entity.id
_entity.type
_entity.pdbx_description
1 polymer ?
#
loop_
_entity_poly.entity_id
_entity_poly.type
_entity_poly.pdbx_seq_one_letter_code
_entity_poly.pdbx_strand_id
1 'polypeptide(L)'
;MIRDDPNLGYKMRVLAYDLRNVTKNHSSTQRLNTTTDEHYISEPYFTPEEAASIKSAVVDVEFNQNLDPNARYEQESPDESTDVGDTSTLSASHVQGQTVENALKMLLENFLEKRKASGDTRPCGPHDLTPVYVGLFGLCLADLQDHKFLNRLARSGV
;
A
#
# COMPACT_ATOMS: atom_id res chain seq x y z
N MET A 1 15.95 9.18 4.06
CA MET A 1 14.55 8.73 3.91
C MET A 1 14.51 7.20 3.93
N ILE A 2 13.36 6.56 4.22
CA ILE A 2 13.22 5.09 4.24
C ILE A 2 13.74 4.44 2.93
N ARG A 3 13.57 5.14 1.80
CA ARG A 3 14.07 4.72 0.48
C ARG A 3 15.59 4.70 0.35
N ASP A 4 16.29 5.51 1.13
CA ASP A 4 17.77 5.59 1.10
C ASP A 4 18.42 4.50 1.96
N ASP A 5 17.63 3.81 2.80
CA ASP A 5 18.07 2.63 3.52
C ASP A 5 17.95 1.38 2.61
N PRO A 6 19.06 0.75 2.23
CA PRO A 6 19.05 -0.37 1.29
C PRO A 6 18.36 -1.63 1.86
N ASN A 7 18.28 -1.77 3.19
CA ASN A 7 17.61 -2.88 3.85
C ASN A 7 16.10 -2.63 3.92
N LEU A 8 15.68 -1.48 4.47
CA LEU A 8 14.26 -1.13 4.54
C LEU A 8 13.64 -0.99 3.14
N GLY A 9 14.35 -0.40 2.20
CA GLY A 9 13.93 -0.31 0.80
C GLY A 9 13.83 -1.68 0.11
N TYR A 10 14.61 -2.68 0.51
CA TYR A 10 14.41 -4.06 0.06
C TYR A 10 13.14 -4.66 0.67
N LYS A 11 12.96 -4.56 1.99
CA LYS A 11 11.78 -5.09 2.70
C LYS A 11 10.47 -4.48 2.19
N MET A 12 10.45 -3.18 1.90
CA MET A 12 9.31 -2.51 1.27
C MET A 12 8.98 -3.06 -0.12
N ARG A 13 10.00 -3.38 -0.93
CA ARG A 13 9.80 -4.04 -2.22
C ARG A 13 9.25 -5.45 -2.08
N VAL A 14 9.67 -6.20 -1.05
CA VAL A 14 9.09 -7.52 -0.75
C VAL A 14 7.61 -7.40 -0.39
N LEU A 15 7.25 -6.49 0.52
CA LEU A 15 5.85 -6.24 0.88
C LEU A 15 5.01 -5.85 -0.35
N ALA A 16 5.49 -4.90 -1.17
CA ALA A 16 4.79 -4.48 -2.39
C ALA A 16 4.66 -5.63 -3.41
N TYR A 17 5.69 -6.47 -3.56
CA TYR A 17 5.64 -7.67 -4.39
C TYR A 17 4.58 -8.67 -3.89
N ASP A 18 4.51 -8.88 -2.57
CA ASP A 18 3.57 -9.82 -1.99
C ASP A 18 2.12 -9.34 -2.09
N LEU A 19 1.87 -8.04 -1.87
CA LEU A 19 0.56 -7.43 -2.09
C LEU A 19 0.08 -7.64 -3.53
N ARG A 20 0.98 -7.50 -4.52
CA ARG A 20 0.68 -7.71 -5.94
C ARG A 20 0.43 -9.18 -6.30
N ASN A 21 1.08 -10.10 -5.60
CA ASN A 21 1.09 -11.53 -5.94
C ASN A 21 0.32 -12.41 -4.93
N VAL A 22 -0.45 -11.81 -4.02
CA VAL A 22 -1.17 -12.52 -2.96
C VAL A 22 -2.11 -13.63 -3.46
N THR A 23 -2.66 -13.49 -4.67
CA THR A 23 -3.52 -14.52 -5.29
C THR A 23 -2.76 -15.53 -6.14
N LYS A 24 -1.51 -15.23 -6.51
CA LYS A 24 -0.71 -16.00 -7.47
C LYS A 24 0.43 -16.78 -6.81
N ASN A 25 0.87 -16.37 -5.63
CA ASN A 25 2.02 -16.92 -4.94
C ASN A 25 1.68 -17.27 -3.49
N HIS A 26 1.70 -18.56 -3.16
CA HIS A 26 1.37 -19.07 -1.82
C HIS A 26 2.29 -18.50 -0.73
N SER A 27 3.58 -18.32 -1.01
CA SER A 27 4.52 -17.74 -0.05
C SER A 27 4.17 -16.29 0.27
N SER A 28 3.76 -15.52 -0.74
CA SER A 28 3.25 -14.15 -0.55
C SER A 28 1.98 -14.13 0.30
N THR A 29 1.03 -15.03 0.01
CA THR A 29 -0.19 -15.19 0.82
C THR A 29 0.13 -15.55 2.27
N GLN A 30 1.06 -16.48 2.48
CA GLN A 30 1.45 -16.95 3.80
C GLN A 30 2.05 -15.81 4.63
N ARG A 31 3.03 -15.06 4.10
CA ARG A 31 3.65 -13.93 4.82
C ARG A 31 2.66 -12.82 5.15
N LEU A 32 1.79 -12.47 4.20
CA LEU A 32 0.75 -11.47 4.44
C LEU A 32 -0.22 -11.93 5.54
N ASN A 33 -0.61 -13.21 5.55
CA ASN A 33 -1.51 -13.75 6.55
C ASN A 33 -0.91 -13.87 7.95
N THR A 34 0.42 -14.01 8.07
CA THR A 34 1.12 -14.03 9.36
C THR A 34 1.37 -12.63 9.93
N THR A 35 1.19 -11.59 9.12
CA THR A 35 1.31 -10.21 9.57
C THR A 35 0.09 -9.83 10.41
N THR A 36 0.33 -9.22 11.57
CA THR A 36 -0.73 -8.86 12.54
C THR A 36 -1.12 -7.38 12.51
N ASP A 37 -0.32 -6.55 11.85
CA ASP A 37 -0.56 -5.12 11.72
C ASP A 37 -1.53 -4.81 10.57
N GLU A 38 -2.49 -3.92 10.81
CA GLU A 38 -3.51 -3.54 9.83
C GLU A 38 -2.94 -2.87 8.58
N HIS A 39 -1.75 -2.24 8.72
CA HIS A 39 -1.01 -1.59 7.64
C HIS A 39 0.14 -2.46 7.12
N TYR A 40 0.19 -3.75 7.48
CA TYR A 40 1.28 -4.68 7.10
C TYR A 40 2.70 -4.21 7.44
N ILE A 41 2.86 -3.21 8.32
CA ILE A 41 4.16 -2.70 8.77
C ILE A 41 4.46 -3.35 10.13
N SER A 42 4.71 -4.66 10.09
CA SER A 42 5.20 -5.46 11.22
C SER A 42 5.89 -6.73 10.72
N GLU A 43 6.18 -7.65 11.64
CA GLU A 43 6.70 -8.98 11.29
C GLU A 43 5.73 -9.72 10.35
N PRO A 44 6.24 -10.54 9.40
CA PRO A 44 7.63 -10.96 9.24
C PRO A 44 8.49 -9.98 8.42
N TYR A 45 7.93 -8.87 7.92
CA TYR A 45 8.65 -7.95 7.03
C TYR A 45 9.61 -7.03 7.79
N PHE A 46 9.16 -6.52 8.94
CA PHE A 46 9.88 -5.50 9.70
C PHE A 46 9.96 -5.90 11.18
N THR A 47 11.12 -5.70 11.81
CA THR A 47 11.21 -5.78 13.27
C THR A 47 10.38 -4.66 13.91
N PRO A 48 10.03 -4.76 15.20
CA PRO A 48 9.32 -3.68 15.90
C PRO A 48 10.03 -2.33 15.79
N GLU A 49 11.38 -2.27 15.85
CA GLU A 49 12.11 -1.00 15.71
C GLU A 49 12.02 -0.44 14.28
N GLU A 50 12.11 -1.30 13.27
CA GLU A 50 11.98 -0.91 11.88
C GLU A 50 10.57 -0.41 11.58
N ALA A 51 9.55 -1.12 12.07
CA ALA A 51 8.15 -0.72 11.93
C ALA A 51 7.88 0.65 12.56
N ALA A 52 8.39 0.90 13.76
CA ALA A 52 8.29 2.22 14.41
C ALA A 52 9.01 3.32 13.62
N SER A 53 10.20 3.02 13.08
CA SER A 53 10.97 3.94 12.24
C SER A 53 10.23 4.27 10.94
N ILE A 54 9.58 3.26 10.35
CA ILE A 54 8.78 3.44 9.13
C ILE A 54 7.56 4.33 9.43
N LYS A 55 6.78 3.96 10.44
CA LYS A 55 5.54 4.65 10.81
C LYS A 55 5.74 6.11 11.18
N SER A 56 6.87 6.44 11.82
CA SER A 56 7.22 7.80 12.23
C SER A 56 7.90 8.64 11.15
N ALA A 57 8.32 8.05 10.03
CA ALA A 57 8.95 8.81 8.96
C ALA A 57 7.96 9.79 8.34
N VAL A 58 8.45 10.98 8.01
CA VAL A 58 7.67 12.01 7.31
C VAL A 58 7.69 11.71 5.81
N VAL A 59 6.50 11.72 5.21
CA VAL A 59 6.33 11.61 3.76
C VAL A 59 5.98 12.97 3.16
N ASP A 60 6.53 13.21 1.98
CA ASP A 60 6.19 14.35 1.13
C ASP A 60 5.78 13.78 -0.23
N VAL A 61 4.52 13.37 -0.32
CA VAL A 61 3.96 12.69 -1.50
C VAL A 61 2.73 13.46 -1.95
N GLU A 62 2.73 13.89 -3.21
CA GLU A 62 1.56 14.45 -3.87
C GLU A 62 0.61 13.30 -4.27
N PHE A 63 -0.52 13.21 -3.57
CA PHE A 63 -1.54 12.21 -3.87
C PHE A 63 -2.36 12.64 -5.08
N ASN A 64 -2.02 12.11 -6.24
CA ASN A 64 -2.84 12.21 -7.45
C ASN A 64 -3.89 11.08 -7.46
N GLN A 65 -5.01 11.28 -8.16
CA GLN A 65 -6.17 10.36 -8.27
C GLN A 65 -5.81 8.90 -8.62
N ASN A 66 -4.60 8.64 -9.13
CA ASN A 66 -4.09 7.30 -9.42
C ASN A 66 -3.65 6.48 -8.19
N LEU A 67 -3.53 7.12 -7.01
CA LEU A 67 -3.16 6.47 -5.75
C LEU A 67 -4.37 6.17 -4.86
N ASP A 68 -5.56 6.62 -5.23
CA ASP A 68 -6.79 6.30 -4.51
C ASP A 68 -7.18 4.83 -4.80
N PRO A 69 -7.16 3.95 -3.79
CA PRO A 69 -7.60 2.57 -3.97
C PRO A 69 -9.09 2.45 -4.31
N ASN A 70 -9.90 3.49 -4.09
CA ASN A 70 -11.33 3.54 -4.44
C ASN A 70 -11.58 3.99 -5.90
N ALA A 71 -10.66 4.75 -6.53
CA ALA A 71 -10.88 5.33 -7.85
C ALA A 71 -11.09 4.27 -8.95
N ARG A 72 -10.54 3.05 -8.78
CA ARG A 72 -10.72 1.94 -9.73
C ARG A 72 -12.09 1.25 -9.64
N TYR A 73 -12.87 1.50 -8.60
CA TYR A 73 -14.20 0.89 -8.42
C TYR A 73 -15.35 1.76 -8.96
N GLU A 74 -15.10 3.04 -9.24
CA GLU A 74 -16.12 3.95 -9.76
C GLU A 74 -16.23 3.96 -11.30
N GLN A 75 -15.38 3.21 -12.02
CA GLN A 75 -15.40 3.14 -13.49
C GLN A 75 -16.31 2.06 -14.10
N GLU A 76 -16.97 1.21 -13.31
CA GLU A 76 -17.90 0.18 -13.80
C GLU A 76 -19.35 0.39 -13.31
N SER A 77 -19.91 1.56 -13.60
CA SER A 77 -21.37 1.69 -13.73
C SER A 77 -21.69 2.43 -15.02
N PRO A 78 -22.14 1.75 -16.09
CA PRO A 78 -22.68 2.42 -17.25
C PRO A 78 -24.12 2.83 -16.93
N ASP A 79 -24.31 4.02 -16.41
CA ASP A 79 -25.52 4.78 -16.70
C ASP A 79 -25.20 6.27 -16.84
N GLU A 80 -25.35 6.72 -18.08
CA GLU A 80 -25.14 8.07 -18.56
C GLU A 80 -26.40 8.89 -18.28
N SER A 81 -26.30 9.87 -17.39
CA SER A 81 -27.12 11.07 -17.54
C SER A 81 -26.39 12.29 -16.97
N THR A 82 -26.02 13.14 -17.90
CA THR A 82 -25.44 14.47 -17.76
C THR A 82 -26.24 15.36 -16.81
N ASP A 83 -25.58 15.95 -15.82
CA ASP A 83 -25.97 17.27 -15.31
C ASP A 83 -24.74 18.12 -15.01
N VAL A 84 -24.77 19.35 -15.51
CA VAL A 84 -23.71 20.35 -15.43
C VAL A 84 -23.98 21.20 -14.19
N GLY A 85 -23.32 20.88 -13.08
CA GLY A 85 -23.52 21.65 -11.85
C GLY A 85 -22.62 21.24 -10.69
N ASP A 86 -21.70 22.13 -10.38
CA ASP A 86 -21.06 22.34 -9.07
C ASP A 86 -19.78 21.54 -8.73
N THR A 87 -18.66 22.20 -8.99
CA THR A 87 -17.56 22.45 -8.04
C THR A 87 -17.47 21.54 -6.82
N SER A 88 -16.89 20.36 -7.01
CA SER A 88 -16.03 19.76 -6.00
C SER A 88 -14.91 19.04 -6.73
N THR A 89 -13.93 19.84 -7.17
CA THR A 89 -12.51 19.46 -7.12
C THR A 89 -12.28 18.77 -5.78
N LEU A 90 -12.45 17.45 -5.75
CA LEU A 90 -12.08 16.62 -4.62
C LEU A 90 -10.59 16.84 -4.44
N SER A 91 -10.26 17.67 -3.46
CA SER A 91 -8.92 18.16 -3.19
C SER A 91 -7.95 16.99 -3.29
N ALA A 92 -6.96 17.11 -4.18
CA ALA A 92 -5.71 16.39 -4.03
C ALA A 92 -5.27 16.65 -2.59
N SER A 93 -5.54 15.71 -1.69
CA SER A 93 -5.26 15.83 -0.28
C SER A 93 -3.75 15.76 -0.19
N HIS A 94 -3.13 16.92 -0.16
CA HIS A 94 -1.68 17.04 -0.04
C HIS A 94 -1.30 16.53 1.35
N VAL A 95 -0.73 15.33 1.43
CA VAL A 95 -0.33 14.68 2.69
C VAL A 95 1.08 15.14 3.12
N GLN A 96 1.50 16.32 2.69
CA GLN A 96 2.82 16.86 2.99
C GLN A 96 3.01 17.08 4.49
N GLY A 97 4.12 16.59 5.01
CA GLY A 97 4.50 16.76 6.41
C GLY A 97 3.82 15.80 7.39
N GLN A 98 3.01 14.86 6.88
CA GLN A 98 2.41 13.80 7.70
C GLN A 98 3.38 12.64 7.89
N THR A 99 3.20 11.92 9.00
CA THR A 99 3.89 10.64 9.20
C THR A 99 3.33 9.58 8.26
N VAL A 100 4.13 8.56 7.91
CA VAL A 100 3.69 7.39 7.14
C VAL A 100 2.43 6.77 7.76
N GLU A 101 2.38 6.65 9.09
CA GLU A 101 1.21 6.12 9.77
C GLU A 101 -0.05 6.97 9.55
N ASN A 102 0.05 8.29 9.68
CA ASN A 102 -1.09 9.18 9.45
C ASN A 102 -1.51 9.19 7.98
N ALA A 103 -0.54 9.16 7.06
CA ALA A 103 -0.80 9.04 5.63
C ALA A 103 -1.57 7.74 5.31
N LEU A 104 -1.11 6.60 5.85
CA LEU A 104 -1.78 5.31 5.67
C LEU A 104 -3.19 5.30 6.26
N LYS A 105 -3.36 5.87 7.47
CA LYS A 105 -4.68 6.02 8.07
C LYS A 105 -5.60 6.84 7.16
N MET A 106 -5.20 8.03 6.73
CA MET A 106 -6.01 8.88 5.86
C MET A 106 -6.39 8.20 4.53
N LEU A 107 -5.48 7.40 3.94
CA LEU A 107 -5.71 6.71 2.67
C LEU A 107 -6.60 5.47 2.81
N LEU A 108 -6.45 4.77 3.93
CA LEU A 108 -7.10 3.49 4.16
C LEU A 108 -8.30 3.60 5.09
N GLU A 109 -8.61 4.76 5.67
CA GLU A 109 -9.70 4.96 6.64
C GLU A 109 -11.03 4.42 6.10
N ASN A 110 -11.48 4.92 4.95
CA ASN A 110 -12.73 4.45 4.32
C ASN A 110 -12.65 2.99 3.84
N PHE A 111 -11.45 2.50 3.53
CA PHE A 111 -11.24 1.12 3.11
C PHE A 111 -11.33 0.13 4.29
N LEU A 112 -10.77 0.52 5.44
CA LEU A 112 -10.75 -0.26 6.68
C LEU A 112 -12.08 -0.17 7.42
N GLU A 113 -12.77 0.97 7.42
CA GLU A 113 -14.10 1.13 8.04
C GLU A 113 -15.17 0.23 7.41
N LYS A 114 -15.22 0.19 6.07
CA LYS A 114 -16.12 -0.73 5.33
C LYS A 114 -15.87 -2.20 5.69
N ARG A 115 -14.67 -2.56 6.18
CA ARG A 115 -14.22 -3.91 6.57
C ARG A 115 -14.40 -4.21 8.06
N LYS A 116 -14.22 -3.23 8.96
CA LYS A 116 -14.55 -3.38 10.40
C LYS A 116 -16.00 -3.82 10.59
N ALA A 117 -16.90 -3.36 9.72
CA ALA A 117 -18.29 -3.79 9.70
C ALA A 117 -18.51 -5.27 9.30
N SER A 118 -17.53 -5.93 8.66
CA SER A 118 -17.61 -7.33 8.20
C SER A 118 -16.86 -8.34 9.08
N GLY A 119 -16.19 -7.91 10.16
CA GLY A 119 -15.60 -8.79 11.18
C GLY A 119 -14.21 -9.37 10.90
N ASP A 120 -13.59 -9.07 9.76
CA ASP A 120 -12.16 -9.32 9.49
C ASP A 120 -11.43 -7.97 9.47
N THR A 121 -10.58 -7.73 10.46
CA THR A 121 -9.85 -6.45 10.61
C THR A 121 -8.66 -6.33 9.67
N ARG A 122 -8.32 -7.38 8.92
CA ARG A 122 -7.27 -7.33 7.91
C ARG A 122 -7.86 -6.97 6.54
N PRO A 123 -7.05 -6.38 5.65
CA PRO A 123 -7.36 -6.35 4.24
C PRO A 123 -7.43 -7.78 3.68
N CYS A 124 -8.59 -8.45 3.73
CA CYS A 124 -8.80 -9.64 2.90
C CYS A 124 -8.53 -9.24 1.44
N GLY A 125 -7.56 -9.92 0.79
CA GLY A 125 -7.19 -9.68 -0.62
C GLY A 125 -8.42 -9.79 -1.53
N PRO A 126 -8.48 -9.19 -2.73
CA PRO A 126 -7.41 -8.86 -3.66
C PRO A 126 -7.53 -7.40 -4.15
N HIS A 127 -7.47 -6.43 -3.23
CA HIS A 127 -7.38 -5.04 -3.65
C HIS A 127 -5.91 -4.76 -3.93
N ASP A 128 -5.62 -4.26 -5.13
CA ASP A 128 -4.28 -3.86 -5.52
C ASP A 128 -3.88 -2.68 -4.64
N LEU A 129 -3.40 -2.95 -3.41
CA LEU A 129 -2.80 -1.97 -2.51
C LEU A 129 -1.39 -1.60 -2.98
N THR A 130 -0.83 -2.37 -3.92
CA THR A 130 0.47 -2.11 -4.53
C THR A 130 0.66 -0.64 -4.94
N PRO A 131 -0.28 0.02 -5.64
CA PRO A 131 -0.15 1.43 -6.03
C PRO A 131 -0.02 2.36 -4.82
N VAL A 132 -0.77 2.10 -3.73
CA VAL A 132 -0.68 2.89 -2.49
C VAL A 132 0.72 2.81 -1.90
N TYR A 133 1.25 1.59 -1.73
CA TYR A 133 2.59 1.40 -1.15
C TYR A 133 3.69 1.88 -2.10
N VAL A 134 3.52 1.67 -3.41
CA VAL A 134 4.46 2.17 -4.42
C VAL A 134 4.52 3.69 -4.40
N GLY A 135 3.37 4.37 -4.37
CA GLY A 135 3.30 5.83 -4.30
C GLY A 135 3.85 6.38 -2.99
N LEU A 136 3.40 5.85 -1.85
CA LEU A 136 3.76 6.34 -0.52
C LEU A 136 5.27 6.21 -0.24
N PHE A 137 5.89 5.11 -0.67
CA PHE A 137 7.32 4.85 -0.45
C PHE A 137 8.20 5.26 -1.64
N GLY A 138 7.61 5.82 -2.71
CA GLY A 138 8.32 6.22 -3.92
C GLY A 138 9.07 5.07 -4.58
N LEU A 139 8.47 3.89 -4.58
CA LEU A 139 8.98 2.70 -5.28
C LEU A 139 8.64 2.79 -6.77
N CYS A 140 9.33 2.01 -7.60
CA CYS A 140 8.95 1.82 -8.99
C CYS A 140 8.35 0.42 -9.19
N LEU A 141 7.20 0.31 -9.86
CA LEU A 141 6.60 -0.99 -10.20
C LEU A 141 7.54 -1.86 -11.06
N ALA A 142 8.40 -1.24 -11.87
CA ALA A 142 9.40 -1.95 -12.65
C ALA A 142 10.45 -2.63 -11.75
N ASP A 143 10.79 -2.04 -10.60
CA ASP A 143 11.75 -2.63 -9.66
C ASP A 143 11.23 -3.94 -9.06
N LEU A 144 9.90 -4.11 -8.99
CA LEU A 144 9.28 -5.36 -8.52
C LEU A 144 9.39 -6.50 -9.55
N GLN A 145 9.79 -6.19 -10.78
CA GLN A 145 10.03 -7.15 -11.86
C GLN A 145 11.53 -7.37 -12.13
N ASP A 146 12.42 -6.65 -11.43
CA ASP A 146 13.85 -6.76 -11.63
C ASP A 146 14.38 -8.17 -11.31
N HIS A 147 15.17 -8.73 -12.21
CA HIS A 147 15.69 -10.09 -12.07
C HIS A 147 16.63 -10.24 -10.86
N LYS A 148 17.39 -9.21 -10.46
CA LYS A 148 18.26 -9.31 -9.27
C LYS A 148 17.41 -9.35 -8.01
N PHE A 149 16.37 -8.52 -7.94
CA PHE A 149 15.38 -8.54 -6.87
C PHE A 149 14.70 -9.91 -6.77
N LEU A 150 14.15 -10.43 -7.87
CA LEU A 150 13.44 -11.72 -7.89
C LEU A 150 14.36 -12.89 -7.51
N ASN A 151 15.61 -12.90 -8.01
CA ASN A 151 16.58 -13.92 -7.62
C ASN A 151 16.96 -13.83 -6.14
N ARG A 152 17.10 -12.61 -5.60
CA ARG A 152 17.36 -12.42 -4.17
C ARG A 152 16.19 -12.90 -3.32
N LEU A 153 14.96 -12.55 -3.71
CA LEU A 153 13.73 -13.00 -3.05
C LEU A 153 13.66 -14.52 -3.00
N ALA A 154 13.84 -15.18 -4.15
CA ALA A 154 13.83 -16.64 -4.27
C ALA A 154 14.90 -17.33 -3.41
N ARG A 155 16.07 -16.71 -3.22
CA ARG A 155 17.16 -17.23 -2.39
C ARG A 155 17.02 -16.93 -0.90
N SER A 156 16.38 -15.81 -0.57
CA SER A 156 16.33 -15.30 0.81
C SER A 156 15.38 -16.10 1.70
N GLY A 157 14.45 -16.87 1.12
CA GLY A 157 13.56 -17.76 1.88
C GLY A 157 12.68 -17.04 2.90
N VAL A 158 12.64 -15.70 2.85
CA VAL A 158 11.56 -14.90 3.45
C VAL A 158 10.27 -15.39 2.81
#